data_AF-A0AAV0NL26-F1
#
_entry.id   AF-A0AAV0NL26-F1
#
_cell.length_a   1.000
_cell.length_b   1.000
_cell.length_c   1.000
_cell.angle_alpha   90.00
_cell.angle_beta   90.00
_cell.angle_gamma   90.00
#
_symmetry.space_group_name_H-M   'P 1'
#
loop_
_entity.id
_entity.type
_entity.pdbx_description
1 polymer ?
#
loop_
_entity_poly.entity_id
_entity_poly.type
_entity_poly.pdbx_seq_one_letter_code
_entity_poly.pdbx_strand_id
1 'polypeptide(L)'
;MSLVTIQVTELVDGVFVGFSFNQAVGDGTSFWNYLTALSETFWKKTPISRPSMNKRRFSEDHVPIIPLPSDQIPSRYESPELLECFFHFSAESIAKIKSKTNYQFRTTKISSFQSLSSLVWRCITRARNFPPEKITGCRLATNNRGRMNPPLHLDYFGNSINQMRTFTPAGELLGNDLGWAAWRLQEAVVGHSDEKIRGILSSWFEPSVVYRMEQVLDTVSVMMGSSPNMEGMPLSGRRFCSGGGEVWSSRVLGC
;
A
#
# COMPACT_ATOMS: atom_id res chain seq x y z
N MET A 1 2.43 4.55 -25.21
CA MET A 1 1.44 4.58 -24.11
C MET A 1 1.79 5.73 -23.18
N SER A 2 0.81 6.45 -22.66
CA SER A 2 1.05 7.50 -21.67
C SER A 2 1.47 6.88 -20.32
N LEU A 3 2.49 7.45 -19.67
CA LEU A 3 2.92 7.03 -18.33
C LEU A 3 2.16 7.76 -17.21
N VAL A 4 1.70 8.97 -17.51
CA VAL A 4 0.87 9.79 -16.62
C VAL A 4 -0.16 10.52 -17.47
N THR A 5 -1.44 10.41 -17.12
CA THR A 5 -2.52 11.18 -17.75
C THR A 5 -3.27 11.94 -16.67
N ILE A 6 -3.54 13.21 -16.94
CA ILE A 6 -4.29 14.10 -16.05
C ILE A 6 -5.56 14.52 -16.79
N GLN A 7 -6.70 14.36 -16.14
CA GLN A 7 -7.98 14.85 -16.63
C GLN A 7 -8.50 15.89 -15.66
N VAL A 8 -8.90 17.05 -16.18
CA VAL A 8 -9.59 18.09 -15.41
C VAL A 8 -11.01 18.15 -15.91
N THR A 9 -11.97 17.94 -15.01
CA THR A 9 -13.40 18.01 -15.27
C THR A 9 -13.97 19.18 -14.49
N GLU A 10 -14.47 20.18 -15.20
CA GLU A 10 -15.19 21.31 -14.61
C GLU A 10 -16.64 20.89 -14.32
N LEU A 11 -17.09 21.20 -13.11
CA LEU A 11 -18.46 21.00 -12.64
C LEU A 11 -19.09 22.38 -12.42
N VAL A 12 -20.42 22.42 -12.26
CA VAL A 12 -21.14 23.69 -12.02
C VAL A 12 -20.62 24.44 -10.78
N ASP A 13 -20.15 23.70 -9.77
CA ASP A 13 -19.76 24.21 -8.46
C ASP A 13 -18.32 23.83 -8.05
N GLY A 14 -17.52 23.29 -8.97
CA GLY A 14 -16.18 22.83 -8.61
C GLY A 14 -15.38 22.24 -9.75
N VAL A 15 -14.24 21.64 -9.38
CA VAL A 15 -13.33 21.01 -10.32
C VAL A 15 -12.93 19.64 -9.77
N PHE A 16 -13.03 18.62 -10.61
CA PHE A 16 -12.48 17.30 -10.34
C PHE A 16 -11.20 17.10 -11.15
N VAL A 17 -10.13 16.63 -10.50
CA VAL A 17 -8.86 16.32 -11.16
C VAL A 17 -8.57 14.84 -11.01
N GLY A 18 -8.67 14.11 -12.13
CA GLY A 18 -8.36 12.69 -12.23
C GLY A 18 -6.93 12.45 -12.67
N PHE A 19 -6.28 11.45 -12.08
CA PHE A 19 -4.92 11.03 -12.42
C PHE A 19 -4.89 9.54 -12.77
N SER A 20 -4.20 9.21 -13.86
CA SER A 20 -3.79 7.85 -14.18
C SER A 20 -2.26 7.81 -14.20
N PHE A 21 -1.66 6.95 -13.38
CA PHE A 21 -0.21 6.84 -13.20
C PHE A 21 0.24 5.40 -13.38
N ASN A 22 1.18 5.15 -14.29
CA ASN A 22 1.71 3.83 -14.53
C ASN A 22 2.65 3.41 -13.38
N GLN A 23 2.22 2.44 -12.57
CA GLN A 23 2.96 1.98 -11.39
C GLN A 23 4.33 1.36 -11.72
N ALA A 24 4.61 1.00 -12.98
CA ALA A 24 5.96 0.58 -13.39
C ALA A 24 7.00 1.71 -13.23
N VAL A 25 6.54 2.97 -13.26
CA VAL A 25 7.40 4.16 -13.18
C VAL A 25 7.71 4.56 -11.74
N GLY A 26 6.80 4.34 -10.80
CA GLY A 26 7.00 4.70 -9.40
C GLY A 26 5.91 4.16 -8.47
N ASP A 27 6.15 4.29 -7.17
CA ASP A 27 5.20 3.87 -6.14
C ASP A 27 4.33 5.06 -5.67
N GLY A 28 3.43 4.81 -4.71
CA GLY A 28 2.55 5.85 -4.17
C GLY A 28 3.28 7.03 -3.53
N THR A 29 4.51 6.84 -3.04
CA THR A 29 5.34 7.95 -2.52
C THR A 29 5.83 8.82 -3.68
N SER A 30 6.27 8.19 -4.76
CA SER A 30 6.69 8.88 -5.97
C SER A 30 5.55 9.66 -6.61
N PHE A 31 4.36 9.07 -6.66
CA PHE A 31 3.15 9.74 -7.14
C PHE A 31 2.81 10.97 -6.29
N TRP A 32 2.92 10.88 -4.95
CA TRP A 32 2.68 12.04 -4.09
C TRP A 32 3.73 13.15 -4.23
N ASN A 33 5.01 12.78 -4.36
CA ASN A 33 6.06 13.75 -4.63
C ASN A 33 5.79 14.46 -5.97
N TYR A 34 5.33 13.73 -7.00
CA TYR A 34 4.93 14.30 -8.28
C TYR A 34 3.76 15.29 -8.14
N LEU A 35 2.68 14.91 -7.45
CA LEU A 35 1.53 15.79 -7.22
C LEU A 35 1.93 17.06 -6.45
N THR A 36 2.82 16.93 -5.47
CA THR A 36 3.34 18.06 -4.69
C THR A 36 4.13 19.01 -5.60
N ALA A 37 5.08 18.49 -6.38
CA ALA A 37 5.87 19.30 -7.32
C ALA A 37 5.01 19.97 -8.41
N LEU A 38 4.01 19.25 -8.93
CA LEU A 38 3.04 19.77 -9.88
C LEU A 38 2.27 20.96 -9.29
N SER A 39 1.79 20.83 -8.05
CA SER A 39 1.09 21.91 -7.35
C SER A 39 2.00 23.13 -7.12
N GLU A 40 3.25 22.93 -6.71
CA GLU A 40 4.18 24.04 -6.47
C GLU A 40 4.47 24.83 -7.74
N THR A 41 4.53 24.12 -8.87
CA THR A 41 4.70 24.73 -10.20
C THR A 41 3.50 25.62 -10.56
N PHE A 42 2.27 25.15 -10.34
CA PHE A 42 1.07 25.96 -10.57
C PHE A 42 1.00 27.19 -9.65
N TRP A 43 1.53 27.09 -8.43
CA TRP A 43 1.64 28.20 -7.48
C TRP A 43 2.87 29.09 -7.68
N LYS A 44 3.64 28.89 -8.77
CA LYS A 44 4.87 29.64 -9.08
C LYS A 44 5.91 29.64 -7.95
N LYS A 45 5.96 28.57 -7.15
CA LYS A 45 7.06 28.37 -6.20
C LYS A 45 8.27 27.87 -6.98
N THR A 46 9.27 28.73 -7.13
CA THR A 46 10.56 28.40 -7.73
C THR A 46 11.68 28.73 -6.76
N PRO A 47 12.57 27.77 -6.42
CA PRO A 47 12.60 26.38 -6.90
C PRO A 47 11.53 25.48 -6.24
N ILE A 48 11.22 24.35 -6.89
CA ILE A 48 10.40 23.26 -6.33
C ILE A 48 11.12 22.72 -5.08
N SER A 49 10.36 22.46 -4.01
CA SER A 49 10.93 22.10 -2.70
C SER A 49 11.64 20.73 -2.69
N ARG A 50 11.16 19.79 -3.51
CA ARG A 50 11.62 18.38 -3.52
C ARG A 50 11.82 17.87 -4.96
N PRO A 51 12.93 18.21 -5.63
CA PRO A 51 13.20 17.72 -6.98
C PRO A 51 13.39 16.20 -6.99
N SER A 52 12.83 15.52 -8.00
CA SER A 52 12.91 14.06 -8.11
C SER A 52 14.36 13.58 -8.24
N MET A 53 14.76 12.63 -7.40
CA MET A 53 16.04 11.94 -7.53
C MET A 53 15.88 10.71 -8.43
N ASN A 54 16.39 10.83 -9.66
CA ASN A 54 16.30 9.78 -10.69
C ASN A 54 17.54 8.89 -10.80
N LYS A 55 18.43 8.92 -9.80
CA LYS A 55 19.61 8.05 -9.78
C LYS A 55 19.18 6.60 -9.51
N ARG A 56 19.54 5.70 -10.43
CA ARG A 56 19.37 4.24 -10.23
C ARG A 56 20.33 3.81 -9.13
N ARG A 57 19.80 3.48 -7.95
CA ARG A 57 20.63 3.09 -6.79
C ARG A 57 20.90 1.59 -6.68
N PHE A 58 20.10 0.77 -7.35
CA PHE A 58 20.20 -0.68 -7.26
C PHE A 58 21.08 -1.30 -8.35
N SER A 59 21.83 -0.48 -9.09
CA SER A 59 22.46 -0.90 -10.35
C SER A 59 23.65 0.01 -10.70
N GLU A 60 24.74 -0.09 -9.94
CA GLU A 60 26.01 0.48 -10.39
C GLU A 60 26.79 -0.51 -11.27
N ASP A 61 26.63 -1.83 -11.07
CA ASP A 61 27.48 -2.85 -11.72
C ASP A 61 26.72 -3.94 -12.50
N HIS A 62 25.81 -3.55 -13.40
CA HIS A 62 25.02 -4.40 -14.33
C HIS A 62 23.60 -4.75 -13.87
N VAL A 63 22.61 -4.30 -14.65
CA VAL A 63 21.25 -4.86 -14.62
C VAL A 63 21.26 -6.01 -15.61
N PRO A 64 21.13 -7.28 -15.20
CA PRO A 64 20.95 -8.36 -16.16
C PRO A 64 19.67 -8.08 -16.95
N ILE A 65 19.75 -8.21 -18.27
CA ILE A 65 18.55 -8.21 -19.11
C ILE A 65 17.80 -9.48 -18.73
N ILE A 66 16.68 -9.33 -18.03
CA ILE A 66 15.83 -10.45 -17.64
C ILE A 66 14.91 -10.74 -18.83
N PRO A 67 15.12 -11.84 -19.58
CA PRO A 67 14.25 -12.18 -20.69
C PRO A 67 12.87 -12.52 -20.13
N LEU A 68 11.83 -11.87 -20.64
CA LEU A 68 10.47 -12.28 -20.35
C LEU A 68 10.24 -13.67 -20.97
N PRO A 69 9.70 -14.65 -20.22
CA PRO A 69 9.40 -15.98 -20.77
C PRO A 69 8.44 -15.82 -21.95
N SER A 70 8.85 -16.26 -23.15
CA SER A 70 8.07 -16.05 -24.38
C SER A 70 6.74 -16.80 -24.40
N ASP A 71 6.58 -17.78 -23.53
CA ASP A 71 5.42 -18.64 -23.33
C ASP A 71 4.41 -18.09 -22.30
N GLN A 72 4.77 -17.04 -21.54
CA GLN A 72 3.93 -16.44 -20.52
C GLN A 72 3.31 -15.14 -21.03
N ILE A 73 2.33 -15.25 -21.94
CA ILE A 73 1.47 -14.11 -22.32
C ILE A 73 0.75 -13.65 -21.04
N PRO A 74 0.89 -12.39 -20.62
CA PRO A 74 0.10 -11.86 -19.51
C PRO A 74 -1.38 -11.99 -19.86
N SER A 75 -2.11 -12.84 -19.15
CA SER A 75 -3.57 -12.87 -19.28
C SER A 75 -4.11 -11.51 -18.83
N ARG A 76 -5.06 -10.98 -19.58
CA ARG A 76 -5.78 -9.78 -19.13
C ARG A 76 -6.62 -10.21 -17.93
N TYR A 77 -6.30 -9.67 -16.76
CA TYR A 77 -7.12 -9.89 -15.57
C TYR A 77 -8.47 -9.24 -15.78
N GLU A 78 -9.52 -10.06 -15.82
CA GLU A 78 -10.89 -9.60 -15.78
C GLU A 78 -11.30 -9.45 -14.32
N SER A 79 -11.49 -8.20 -13.91
CA SER A 79 -12.03 -7.94 -12.58
C SER A 79 -13.47 -8.44 -12.55
N PRO A 80 -13.89 -9.18 -11.52
CA PRO A 80 -15.30 -9.44 -11.31
C PRO A 80 -16.05 -8.12 -11.12
N GLU A 81 -17.36 -8.14 -11.36
CA GLU A 81 -18.23 -7.05 -10.93
C GLU A 81 -18.19 -7.00 -9.39
N LEU A 82 -17.77 -5.85 -8.86
CA LEU A 82 -17.60 -5.65 -7.43
C LEU A 82 -18.41 -4.44 -7.00
N LEU A 83 -19.05 -4.55 -5.84
CA LEU A 83 -19.63 -3.37 -5.19
C LEU A 83 -18.55 -2.67 -4.37
N GLU A 84 -18.40 -1.37 -4.61
CA GLU A 84 -17.54 -0.52 -3.80
C GLU A 84 -18.34 0.08 -2.65
N CYS A 85 -17.76 0.07 -1.44
CA CYS A 85 -18.34 0.69 -0.27
C CYS A 85 -17.28 1.46 0.51
N PHE A 86 -17.71 2.56 1.14
CA PHE A 86 -16.86 3.43 1.94
C PHE A 86 -17.19 3.24 3.42
N PHE A 87 -16.17 2.92 4.21
CA PHE A 87 -16.28 2.85 5.66
C PHE A 87 -15.55 4.03 6.28
N HIS A 88 -16.27 4.84 7.05
CA HIS A 88 -15.67 5.93 7.82
C HIS A 88 -15.30 5.43 9.21
N PHE A 89 -14.04 5.62 9.59
CA PHE A 89 -13.57 5.40 10.96
C PHE A 89 -13.12 6.74 11.53
N SER A 90 -13.78 7.19 12.59
CA SER A 90 -13.37 8.40 13.29
C SER A 90 -12.03 8.19 14.01
N ALA A 91 -11.28 9.27 14.22
CA ALA A 91 -10.03 9.24 14.98
C ALA A 91 -10.24 8.65 16.40
N GLU A 92 -11.38 8.94 17.03
CA GLU A 92 -11.76 8.35 18.31
C GLU A 92 -11.95 6.83 18.22
N SER A 93 -12.65 6.35 17.18
CA SER A 93 -12.82 4.92 16.94
C SER A 93 -11.48 4.22 16.71
N ILE A 94 -10.59 4.83 15.92
CA ILE A 94 -9.25 4.29 15.65
C ILE A 94 -8.40 4.27 16.92
N ALA A 95 -8.46 5.31 17.74
CA ALA A 95 -7.77 5.35 19.03
C ALA A 95 -8.29 4.25 19.98
N LYS A 96 -9.61 4.03 20.03
CA LYS A 96 -10.24 2.94 20.79
C LYS A 96 -9.78 1.56 20.31
N ILE A 97 -9.77 1.34 18.99
CA ILE A 97 -9.29 0.08 18.37
C ILE A 97 -7.81 -0.15 18.71
N LYS A 98 -6.96 0.87 18.56
CA LYS A 98 -5.53 0.80 18.90
C LYS A 98 -5.30 0.49 20.38
N SER A 99 -6.01 1.18 21.27
CA SER A 99 -5.92 0.96 22.72
C SER A 99 -6.29 -0.49 23.06
N LYS A 100 -7.41 -0.98 22.52
CA LYS A 100 -7.86 -2.37 22.72
C LYS A 100 -6.83 -3.40 22.26
N THR A 101 -6.26 -3.26 21.06
CA THR A 101 -5.26 -4.22 20.55
C THR A 101 -4.00 -4.24 21.40
N ASN A 102 -3.53 -3.07 21.83
CA ASN A 102 -2.34 -2.94 22.66
C ASN A 102 -2.56 -3.50 24.07
N TYR A 103 -3.75 -3.28 24.65
CA TYR A 103 -4.15 -3.86 25.93
C TYR A 103 -4.21 -5.40 25.87
N GLN A 104 -4.89 -5.96 24.86
CA GLN A 104 -5.04 -7.41 24.69
C GLN A 104 -3.68 -8.12 24.58
N PHE A 105 -2.73 -7.52 23.85
CA PHE A 105 -1.40 -8.08 23.66
C PHE A 105 -0.36 -7.57 24.69
N ARG A 106 -0.76 -6.76 25.67
CA ARG A 106 0.12 -6.16 26.70
C ARG A 106 1.37 -5.47 26.12
N THR A 107 1.15 -4.64 25.10
CA THR A 107 2.22 -3.94 24.37
C THR A 107 1.81 -2.49 24.08
N THR A 108 2.76 -1.70 23.58
CA THR A 108 2.51 -0.34 23.04
C THR A 108 2.97 -0.21 21.60
N LYS A 109 3.45 -1.30 20.99
CA LYS A 109 4.12 -1.32 19.69
C LYS A 109 3.16 -1.43 18.51
N ILE A 110 1.88 -1.75 18.74
CA ILE A 110 0.90 -1.91 17.67
C ILE A 110 0.39 -0.52 17.25
N SER A 111 0.59 -0.18 15.98
CA SER A 111 0.17 1.08 15.37
C SER A 111 -1.32 1.11 15.03
N SER A 112 -1.90 2.31 14.88
CA SER A 112 -3.29 2.50 14.44
C SER A 112 -3.59 1.76 13.14
N PHE A 113 -2.66 1.80 12.17
CA PHE A 113 -2.81 1.12 10.89
C PHE A 113 -2.91 -0.40 11.05
N GLN A 114 -2.06 -1.00 11.88
CA GLN A 114 -2.11 -2.44 12.14
C GLN A 114 -3.38 -2.83 12.90
N SER A 115 -3.81 -2.03 13.87
CA SER A 115 -5.04 -2.29 14.63
C SER A 115 -6.29 -2.21 13.75
N LEU A 116 -6.35 -1.25 12.83
CA LEU A 116 -7.47 -1.15 11.88
C LEU A 116 -7.39 -2.26 10.82
N SER A 117 -6.19 -2.53 10.28
CA SER A 117 -5.99 -3.58 9.27
C SER A 117 -6.37 -4.96 9.82
N SER A 118 -6.05 -5.25 11.09
CA SER A 118 -6.44 -6.51 11.72
C SER A 118 -7.95 -6.60 11.94
N LEU A 119 -8.61 -5.49 12.27
CA LEU A 119 -10.07 -5.44 12.38
C LEU A 119 -10.72 -5.73 11.03
N VAL A 120 -10.30 -5.04 9.98
CA VAL A 120 -10.81 -5.22 8.62
C VAL A 120 -10.56 -6.64 8.12
N TRP A 121 -9.36 -7.19 8.34
CA TRP A 121 -9.04 -8.57 7.97
C TRP A 121 -9.99 -9.56 8.65
N ARG A 122 -10.15 -9.47 9.97
CA ARG A 122 -11.08 -10.35 10.70
C ARG A 122 -12.53 -10.19 10.24
N CYS A 123 -12.99 -8.97 10.01
CA CYS A 123 -14.36 -8.70 9.57
C CYS A 123 -14.63 -9.30 8.17
N ILE A 124 -13.70 -9.12 7.22
CA ILE A 124 -13.82 -9.69 5.88
C ILE A 124 -13.75 -11.22 5.94
N THR A 125 -12.81 -11.81 6.70
CA THR A 125 -12.73 -13.26 6.86
C THR A 125 -14.03 -13.83 7.45
N ARG A 126 -14.63 -13.15 8.43
CA ARG A 126 -15.92 -13.54 8.99
C ARG A 126 -17.05 -13.44 7.96
N ALA A 127 -17.12 -12.34 7.22
CA ALA A 127 -18.15 -12.13 6.20
C ALA A 127 -18.07 -13.15 5.06
N ARG A 128 -16.86 -13.54 4.67
CA ARG A 128 -16.62 -14.57 3.65
C ARG A 128 -16.91 -16.00 4.14
N ASN A 129 -17.14 -16.18 5.45
CA ASN A 129 -17.52 -17.45 6.08
C ASN A 129 -16.65 -18.64 5.63
N PHE A 130 -15.33 -18.46 5.65
CA PHE A 130 -14.41 -19.51 5.22
C PHE A 130 -14.42 -20.72 6.17
N PRO A 131 -14.17 -21.95 5.66
CA PRO A 131 -13.88 -23.10 6.50
C PRO A 131 -12.73 -22.81 7.47
N PRO A 132 -12.74 -23.32 8.71
CA PRO A 132 -11.71 -23.03 9.71
C PRO A 132 -10.27 -23.29 9.24
N GLU A 133 -10.06 -24.29 8.40
CA GLU A 133 -8.76 -24.72 7.87
C GLU A 133 -8.28 -23.85 6.70
N LYS A 134 -9.17 -23.05 6.10
CA LYS A 134 -8.86 -22.22 4.94
C LYS A 134 -7.86 -21.15 5.33
N ILE A 135 -6.71 -21.10 4.64
CA ILE A 135 -5.73 -20.04 4.82
C ILE A 135 -6.29 -18.72 4.29
N THR A 136 -6.29 -17.70 5.14
CA THR A 136 -6.55 -16.31 4.79
C THR A 136 -5.31 -15.47 5.08
N GLY A 137 -5.20 -14.30 4.44
CA GLY A 137 -4.06 -13.43 4.63
C GLY A 137 -4.40 -11.96 4.70
N CYS A 138 -3.52 -11.19 5.33
CA CYS A 138 -3.50 -9.74 5.27
C CYS A 138 -2.18 -9.29 4.64
N ARG A 139 -2.28 -8.43 3.63
CA ARG A 139 -1.15 -7.90 2.87
C ARG A 139 -1.05 -6.40 3.12
N LEU A 140 0.12 -5.94 3.54
CA LEU A 140 0.40 -4.53 3.80
C LEU A 140 1.48 -4.03 2.83
N ALA A 141 1.24 -2.91 2.15
CA ALA A 141 2.27 -2.25 1.37
C ALA A 141 3.24 -1.47 2.29
N THR A 142 4.54 -1.67 2.09
CA THR A 142 5.58 -1.05 2.94
C THR A 142 6.52 -0.20 2.11
N ASN A 143 6.74 1.04 2.55
CA ASN A 143 7.80 1.89 2.02
C ASN A 143 9.15 1.45 2.59
N ASN A 144 10.07 1.06 1.71
CA ASN A 144 11.38 0.54 2.08
C ASN A 144 12.45 1.62 2.22
N ARG A 145 12.20 2.85 1.77
CA ARG A 145 13.22 3.90 1.68
C ARG A 145 13.96 4.12 3.01
N GLY A 146 13.22 4.20 4.11
CA GLY A 146 13.78 4.36 5.46
C GLY A 146 14.20 3.06 6.15
N ARG A 147 13.95 1.89 5.53
CA ARG A 147 14.29 0.57 6.09
C ARG A 147 15.61 0.03 5.55
N MET A 148 16.03 0.54 4.39
CA MET A 148 17.28 0.14 3.78
C MET A 148 18.48 0.75 4.51
N ASN A 149 19.64 0.09 4.42
CA ASN A 149 20.90 0.58 4.97
C ASN A 149 22.01 0.59 3.90
N PRO A 150 22.53 1.76 3.48
CA PRO A 150 22.08 3.10 3.84
C PRO A 150 20.67 3.40 3.30
N PRO A 151 19.88 4.27 3.95
CA PRO A 151 18.52 4.59 3.53
C PRO A 151 18.49 5.22 2.14
N LEU A 152 17.42 4.95 1.38
CA LEU A 152 17.16 5.69 0.15
C LEU A 152 16.74 7.12 0.48
N HIS A 153 17.05 8.03 -0.44
CA HIS A 153 16.54 9.38 -0.34
C HIS A 153 15.01 9.39 -0.40
N LEU A 154 14.38 10.25 0.38
CA LEU A 154 12.91 10.40 0.39
C LEU A 154 12.37 10.87 -0.97
N ASP A 155 13.23 11.51 -1.77
CA ASP A 155 12.92 11.97 -3.14
C ASP A 155 13.28 10.94 -4.22
N TYR A 156 13.70 9.73 -3.84
CA TYR A 156 13.88 8.64 -4.80
C TYR A 156 12.56 8.33 -5.49
N PHE A 157 12.53 8.51 -6.81
CA PHE A 157 11.30 8.43 -7.60
C PHE A 157 10.95 7.01 -8.04
N GLY A 158 11.91 6.09 -8.07
CA GLY A 158 11.63 4.70 -8.44
C GLY A 158 10.76 3.97 -7.41
N ASN A 159 10.31 2.78 -7.77
CA ASN A 159 9.60 1.89 -6.85
C ASN A 159 10.53 1.43 -5.72
N SER A 160 10.11 1.65 -4.48
CA SER A 160 10.77 1.12 -3.28
C SER A 160 9.71 0.65 -2.28
N ILE A 161 8.93 -0.33 -2.74
CA ILE A 161 7.85 -0.94 -1.97
C ILE A 161 7.93 -2.46 -2.02
N ASN A 162 7.56 -3.11 -0.93
CA ASN A 162 7.26 -4.54 -0.91
C ASN A 162 5.88 -4.76 -0.28
N GLN A 163 5.25 -5.87 -0.65
CA GLN A 163 4.06 -6.37 0.03
C GLN A 163 4.49 -7.32 1.15
N MET A 164 4.29 -6.92 2.39
CA MET A 164 4.38 -7.84 3.52
C MET A 164 3.13 -8.70 3.55
N ARG A 165 3.29 -9.98 3.84
CA ARG A 165 2.19 -10.94 3.84
C ARG A 165 2.15 -11.67 5.18
N THR A 166 0.99 -11.64 5.82
CA THR A 166 0.70 -12.41 7.02
C THR A 166 -0.41 -13.39 6.68
N PHE A 167 -0.22 -14.68 6.97
CA PHE A 167 -1.18 -15.74 6.71
C PHE A 167 -1.49 -16.54 7.98
N THR A 168 -2.71 -17.06 8.08
CA THR A 168 -3.18 -17.95 9.15
C THR A 168 -4.47 -18.64 8.70
N PRO A 169 -4.81 -19.83 9.22
CA PRO A 169 -6.13 -20.42 9.07
C PRO A 169 -7.24 -19.47 9.56
N ALA A 170 -8.38 -19.45 8.86
CA ALA A 170 -9.52 -18.61 9.23
C ALA A 170 -10.03 -18.90 10.64
N GLY A 171 -10.04 -20.18 11.05
CA GLY A 171 -10.42 -20.61 12.38
C GLY A 171 -9.48 -20.07 13.47
N GLU A 172 -8.17 -20.06 13.20
CA GLU A 172 -7.18 -19.49 14.13
C GLU A 172 -7.33 -17.97 14.24
N LEU A 173 -7.51 -17.28 13.09
CA LEU A 173 -7.74 -15.84 13.07
C LEU A 173 -9.00 -15.46 13.86
N LEU A 174 -10.11 -16.15 13.63
CA LEU A 174 -11.39 -15.81 14.25
C LEU A 174 -11.49 -16.30 15.69
N GLY A 175 -10.79 -17.38 16.06
CA GLY A 175 -10.75 -17.96 17.40
C GLY A 175 -9.88 -17.17 18.39
N ASN A 176 -8.87 -16.44 17.93
CA ASN A 176 -8.08 -15.54 18.76
C ASN A 176 -8.73 -14.15 18.91
N ASP A 177 -8.15 -13.26 19.71
CA ASP A 177 -8.60 -11.88 19.86
C ASP A 177 -8.02 -10.90 18.81
N LEU A 178 -8.49 -9.65 18.82
CA LEU A 178 -8.07 -8.62 17.88
C LEU A 178 -6.60 -8.22 18.06
N GLY A 179 -6.13 -8.20 19.32
CA GLY A 179 -4.73 -7.92 19.68
C GLY A 179 -3.78 -8.95 19.09
N TRP A 180 -4.13 -10.24 19.14
CA TRP A 180 -3.38 -11.30 18.48
C TRP A 180 -3.26 -11.06 16.97
N ALA A 181 -4.36 -10.80 16.28
CA ALA A 181 -4.34 -10.54 14.84
C ALA A 181 -3.49 -9.30 14.49
N ALA A 182 -3.59 -8.23 15.28
CA ALA A 182 -2.78 -7.03 15.12
C ALA A 182 -1.28 -7.29 15.40
N TRP A 183 -0.98 -8.16 16.36
CA TRP A 183 0.39 -8.55 16.66
C TRP A 183 1.03 -9.33 15.50
N ARG A 184 0.30 -10.25 14.87
CA ARG A 184 0.79 -10.96 13.66
C ARG A 184 1.20 -9.99 12.54
N LEU A 185 0.49 -8.87 12.41
CA LEU A 185 0.86 -7.79 11.48
C LEU A 185 2.11 -7.03 11.98
N GLN A 186 2.19 -6.73 13.28
CA GLN A 186 3.37 -6.10 13.89
C GLN A 186 4.64 -6.93 13.69
N GLU A 187 4.58 -8.24 13.88
CA GLU A 187 5.71 -9.14 13.65
C GLU A 187 6.17 -9.13 12.20
N ALA A 188 5.24 -9.14 11.25
CA ALA A 188 5.57 -9.01 9.83
C ALA A 188 6.23 -7.67 9.52
N VAL A 189 5.75 -6.58 10.13
CA VAL A 189 6.28 -5.21 9.96
C VAL A 189 7.67 -5.05 10.56
N VAL A 190 7.93 -5.60 11.74
CA VAL A 190 9.26 -5.58 12.38
C VAL A 190 10.22 -6.49 11.63
N GLY A 191 9.74 -7.65 11.18
CA GLY A 191 10.55 -8.63 10.46
C GLY A 191 10.93 -8.22 9.04
N HIS A 192 10.42 -7.11 8.50
CA HIS A 192 10.75 -6.61 7.16
C HIS A 192 11.97 -5.67 7.18
N SER A 193 13.16 -6.27 7.30
CA SER A 193 14.45 -5.59 7.45
C SER A 193 15.16 -5.32 6.11
N ASP A 194 16.27 -4.57 6.13
CA ASP A 194 17.14 -4.33 4.96
C ASP A 194 17.58 -5.65 4.31
N GLU A 195 17.97 -6.64 5.11
CA GLU A 195 18.43 -7.94 4.62
C GLU A 195 17.32 -8.66 3.84
N LYS A 196 16.07 -8.62 4.32
CA LYS A 196 14.93 -9.20 3.59
C LYS A 196 14.61 -8.42 2.32
N ILE A 197 14.66 -7.09 2.36
CA ILE A 197 14.44 -6.24 1.19
C ILE A 197 15.48 -6.57 0.11
N ARG A 198 16.75 -6.66 0.48
CA ARG A 198 17.84 -7.03 -0.41
C ARG A 198 17.72 -8.46 -0.92
N GLY A 199 17.31 -9.40 -0.07
CA GLY A 199 17.04 -10.78 -0.49
C GLY A 199 15.96 -10.86 -1.58
N ILE A 200 14.87 -10.10 -1.44
CA ILE A 200 13.82 -10.00 -2.47
C ILE A 200 14.37 -9.35 -3.74
N LEU A 201 15.18 -8.30 -3.62
CA LEU A 201 15.80 -7.67 -4.77
C LEU A 201 16.74 -8.63 -5.51
N SER A 202 17.54 -9.40 -4.77
CA SER A 202 18.42 -10.41 -5.36
C SER A 202 17.65 -11.49 -6.10
N SER A 203 16.48 -11.90 -5.58
CA SER A 203 15.63 -12.88 -6.27
C SER A 203 15.03 -12.37 -7.58
N TRP A 204 15.08 -11.06 -7.87
CA TRP A 204 14.66 -10.52 -9.16
C TRP A 204 15.67 -10.83 -10.26
N PHE A 205 16.92 -11.15 -9.91
CA PHE A 205 17.97 -11.50 -10.87
C PHE A 205 18.00 -12.99 -11.22
N GLU A 206 17.21 -13.81 -10.53
CA GLU A 206 16.93 -15.21 -10.87
C GLU A 206 15.88 -15.29 -12.00
N PRO A 207 15.72 -16.44 -12.69
CA PRO A 207 14.76 -16.59 -13.79
C PRO A 207 13.37 -16.08 -13.43
N SER A 208 12.87 -15.12 -14.21
CA SER A 208 11.68 -14.35 -13.85
C SER A 208 10.42 -15.18 -13.78
N VAL A 209 9.65 -14.97 -12.70
CA VAL A 209 8.25 -15.36 -12.62
C VAL A 209 7.40 -14.19 -13.08
N VAL A 210 6.56 -14.39 -14.10
CA VAL A 210 5.55 -13.40 -14.46
C VAL A 210 4.47 -13.38 -13.36
N TYR A 211 4.32 -12.23 -12.70
CA TYR A 211 3.26 -12.05 -11.71
C TYR A 211 1.89 -12.16 -12.38
N ARG A 212 1.13 -13.21 -12.04
CA ARG A 212 -0.28 -13.29 -12.40
C ARG A 212 -1.10 -12.46 -11.42
N MET A 213 -1.87 -11.50 -11.92
CA MET A 213 -2.67 -10.61 -11.09
C MET A 213 -3.67 -11.37 -10.20
N GLU A 214 -4.17 -12.53 -10.65
CA GLU A 214 -5.01 -13.43 -9.84
C GLU A 214 -4.33 -13.92 -8.56
N GLN A 215 -3.00 -14.08 -8.57
CA GLN A 215 -2.22 -14.47 -7.38
C GLN A 215 -1.93 -13.27 -6.47
N VAL A 216 -1.88 -12.07 -7.06
CA VAL A 216 -1.67 -10.81 -6.34
C VAL A 216 -2.96 -10.31 -5.70
N LEU A 217 -4.10 -10.55 -6.34
CA LEU A 217 -5.46 -10.16 -5.94
C LEU A 217 -6.30 -11.42 -5.62
N ASP A 218 -5.72 -12.35 -4.87
CA ASP A 218 -6.44 -13.57 -4.51
C ASP A 218 -7.70 -13.27 -3.67
N THR A 219 -8.69 -14.14 -3.77
CA THR A 219 -9.99 -13.98 -3.10
C THR A 219 -9.96 -14.34 -1.61
N VAL A 220 -8.81 -14.76 -1.07
CA VAL A 220 -8.67 -15.23 0.32
C VAL A 220 -7.96 -14.22 1.22
N SER A 221 -7.27 -13.27 0.61
CA SER A 221 -6.49 -12.23 1.27
C SER A 221 -7.24 -10.89 1.29
N VAL A 222 -6.81 -10.03 2.20
CA VAL A 222 -7.17 -8.62 2.28
C VAL A 222 -5.91 -7.80 2.02
N MET A 223 -5.95 -6.88 1.07
CA MET A 223 -4.82 -6.00 0.76
C MET A 223 -5.10 -4.58 1.23
N MET A 224 -4.21 -4.06 2.07
CA MET A 224 -4.22 -2.67 2.53
C MET A 224 -3.23 -1.88 1.66
N GLY A 225 -3.77 -1.11 0.71
CA GLY A 225 -2.97 -0.39 -0.29
C GLY A 225 -2.49 1.00 0.14
N SER A 226 -3.26 1.68 0.99
CA SER A 226 -3.05 3.09 1.37
C SER A 226 -2.33 3.25 2.71
N SER A 227 -1.58 4.34 2.83
CA SER A 227 -0.91 4.77 4.07
C SER A 227 -1.53 6.09 4.53
N PRO A 228 -1.81 6.26 5.84
CA PRO A 228 -2.40 7.49 6.38
C PRO A 228 -1.44 8.69 6.27
N ASN A 229 -0.14 8.43 6.03
CA ASN A 229 0.86 9.48 5.84
C ASN A 229 0.70 10.25 4.52
N MET A 230 -0.19 9.81 3.64
CA MET A 230 -0.54 10.49 2.39
C MET A 230 -1.31 11.79 2.62
N GLU A 231 -1.93 11.98 3.79
CA GLU A 231 -2.68 13.19 4.15
C GLU A 231 -1.79 14.30 4.75
N GLY A 232 -0.54 13.97 5.13
CA GLY A 232 0.35 14.85 5.89
C GLY A 232 1.21 15.81 5.08
N MET A 233 1.15 15.80 3.74
CA MET A 233 1.88 16.77 2.92
C MET A 233 0.96 17.94 2.54
N PRO A 234 1.15 19.15 3.11
CA PRO A 234 0.27 20.27 2.85
C PRO A 234 0.45 20.75 1.40
N LEU A 235 -0.53 20.45 0.56
CA LEU A 235 -0.77 21.25 -0.64
C LEU A 235 -1.40 22.58 -0.18
N SER A 236 -0.57 23.62 -0.06
CA SER A 236 -1.01 25.04 -0.02
C SER A 236 -1.69 25.62 1.24
N GLY A 237 -1.58 25.02 2.43
CA GLY A 237 -2.13 25.66 3.64
C GLY A 237 -3.66 25.76 3.70
N ARG A 238 -4.36 25.10 2.78
CA ARG A 238 -5.75 24.67 2.93
C ARG A 238 -5.76 23.15 2.84
N ARG A 239 -6.46 22.49 3.77
CA ARG A 239 -6.66 21.03 3.73
C ARG A 239 -7.25 20.68 2.37
N PHE A 240 -6.57 19.82 1.62
CA PHE A 240 -7.22 19.06 0.57
C PHE A 240 -8.25 18.18 1.28
N CYS A 241 -9.54 18.50 1.14
CA CYS A 241 -10.60 17.66 1.67
C CYS A 241 -10.74 16.44 0.76
N SER A 242 -9.92 15.40 0.96
CA SER A 242 -10.54 14.06 1.02
C SER A 242 -11.45 14.14 2.24
N GLY A 243 -12.77 13.94 2.07
CA GLY A 243 -13.79 14.23 3.08
C GLY A 243 -13.30 14.00 4.52
N GLY A 244 -13.37 15.05 5.34
CA GLY A 244 -12.76 15.09 6.67
C GLY A 244 -12.98 13.82 7.48
N GLY A 245 -11.89 13.10 7.73
CA GLY A 245 -11.87 11.79 8.37
C GLY A 245 -10.69 11.02 7.81
N GLU A 246 -10.11 10.12 8.61
CA GLU A 246 -9.16 9.13 8.09
C GLU A 246 -9.97 8.23 7.12
N VAL A 247 -10.07 8.62 5.86
CA VAL A 247 -10.80 7.87 4.83
C VAL A 247 -9.87 6.78 4.35
N TRP A 248 -9.96 5.64 5.04
CA TRP A 248 -9.35 4.41 4.59
C TRP A 248 -10.12 3.90 3.37
N SER A 249 -9.71 4.33 2.18
CA SER A 249 -10.07 3.63 0.94
C SER A 249 -9.32 2.31 0.88
N SER A 250 -9.82 1.28 1.56
CA SER A 250 -9.52 -0.09 1.20
C SER A 250 -10.41 -0.45 0.02
N ARG A 251 -9.84 -0.76 -1.16
CA ARG A 251 -10.56 -1.62 -2.10
C ARG A 251 -10.78 -2.95 -1.40
N VAL A 252 -11.95 -3.11 -0.78
CA VAL A 252 -12.43 -4.42 -0.38
C VAL A 252 -12.84 -5.09 -1.69
N LEU A 253 -11.93 -5.88 -2.25
CA LEU A 253 -12.27 -6.77 -3.36
C LEU A 253 -13.24 -7.81 -2.80
N GLY A 254 -14.53 -7.60 -3.01
CA GLY A 254 -15.59 -8.57 -2.71
C GLY A 254 -16.84 -7.95 -2.11
N CYS A 255 -17.81 -7.63 -2.98
CA CYS A 255 -19.15 -8.21 -2.87
C CYS A 255 -19.37 -9.01 -4.15
#